data_AF-A0A821M725-F1
#
_entry.id   AF-A0A821M725-F1
#
_cell.length_a   1.000
_cell.length_b   1.000
_cell.length_c   1.000
_cell.angle_alpha   90.00
_cell.angle_beta   90.00
_cell.angle_gamma   90.00
#
_symmetry.space_group_name_H-M   'P 1'
#
loop_
_entity.id
_entity.type
_entity.pdbx_description
1 polymer ?
#
loop_
_entity_poly.entity_id
_entity_poly.type
_entity_poly.pdbx_seq_one_letter_code
_entity_poly.pdbx_strand_id
1 'polypeptide(L)' 'DDFFQGVEKYPYKAVSRALEIIPRTLIQNCGANVIKQLTVLRAKHHQQADQFSWGIDGETGQIVDMHQFGIWEPIAVKMQ' A
#
# COMPACT_ATOMS: atom_id res chain seq x y z
N ASP A 1 -3.29 18.08 15.78
CA ASP A 1 -3.29 17.14 14.64
C ASP A 1 -4.54 17.26 13.77
N ASP A 2 -4.79 18.43 13.19
CA ASP A 2 -5.85 18.59 12.17
C ASP A 2 -5.43 19.69 11.18
N PHE A 3 -4.36 19.42 10.42
CA PHE A 3 -3.70 20.39 9.53
C PHE A 3 -4.53 20.76 8.29
N PHE A 4 -5.58 19.98 7.98
CA PHE A 4 -6.46 20.20 6.83
C PHE A 4 -7.94 20.08 7.26
N GLN A 5 -8.61 21.22 7.43
CA GLN A 5 -10.03 21.27 7.79
C GLN A 5 -10.90 21.59 6.56
N GLY A 6 -12.17 21.14 6.59
CA GLY A 6 -13.16 21.51 5.57
C GLY A 6 -13.05 20.71 4.25
N VAL A 7 -13.31 21.37 3.12
CA VAL A 7 -13.43 20.75 1.79
C VAL A 7 -12.07 20.31 1.23
N GLU A 8 -10.98 20.92 1.70
CA GLU A 8 -9.61 20.66 1.24
C GLU A 8 -9.15 19.22 1.52
N LYS A 9 -9.73 18.53 2.50
CA LYS A 9 -9.39 17.13 2.81
C LYS A 9 -9.84 16.13 1.73
N TYR A 10 -10.83 16.46 0.91
CA TYR A 10 -11.39 15.52 -0.08
C TYR A 10 -10.40 15.22 -1.21
N PRO A 11 -9.71 16.20 -1.81
CA PRO A 11 -8.61 15.96 -2.74
C PRO A 11 -7.51 15.04 -2.18
N TYR A 12 -6.99 15.32 -0.98
CA TYR A 12 -5.95 14.48 -0.37
C TYR A 12 -6.42 13.05 -0.12
N LYS A 13 -7.66 12.88 0.33
CA LYS A 13 -8.28 11.56 0.52
C LYS A 13 -8.53 10.84 -0.82
N ALA A 14 -8.77 11.57 -1.91
CA ALA A 14 -8.90 10.99 -3.23
C ALA A 14 -7.55 10.49 -3.74
N VAL A 15 -6.48 11.28 -3.57
CA VAL A 15 -5.11 10.89 -3.94
C VAL A 15 -4.64 9.68 -3.13
N SER A 16 -4.87 9.65 -1.82
CA SER A 16 -4.49 8.50 -1.00
C SER A 16 -5.20 7.21 -1.43
N ARG A 17 -6.48 7.30 -1.81
CA ARG A 17 -7.22 6.17 -2.39
C ARG A 17 -6.71 5.78 -3.78
N ALA A 18 -6.28 6.74 -4.58
CA ALA A 18 -5.72 6.48 -5.90
C ALA A 18 -4.40 5.68 -5.79
N LEU A 19 -3.54 6.00 -4.81
CA LEU A 19 -2.29 5.27 -4.59
C LEU A 19 -2.51 3.79 -4.20
N GLU A 20 -3.64 3.46 -3.59
CA GLU A 20 -4.00 2.07 -3.27
C GLU A 20 -4.41 1.24 -4.49
N ILE A 21 -4.50 1.83 -5.69
CA ILE A 21 -4.84 1.08 -6.90
C ILE A 21 -3.75 0.07 -7.24
N ILE A 22 -2.47 0.41 -7.03
CA ILE A 22 -1.33 -0.45 -7.34
C ILE A 22 -1.38 -1.76 -6.55
N PRO A 23 -1.40 -1.74 -5.20
CA PRO A 23 -1.49 -2.97 -4.42
C PRO A 23 -2.81 -3.72 -4.67
N ARG A 24 -3.92 -3.00 -4.92
CA ARG A 24 -5.21 -3.62 -5.26
C ARG A 24 -5.13 -4.44 -6.55
N THR A 25 -4.54 -3.88 -7.60
CA THR A 25 -4.37 -4.55 -8.88
C THR A 25 -3.44 -5.74 -8.77
N LEU A 26 -2.33 -5.61 -8.02
CA LEU A 26 -1.43 -6.74 -7.75
C LEU A 26 -2.17 -7.90 -7.06
N ILE A 27 -2.89 -7.62 -5.96
CA ILE A 27 -3.66 -8.67 -5.24
C ILE A 27 -4.69 -9.34 -6.16
N GLN A 28 -5.38 -8.55 -6.98
CA GLN A 28 -6.37 -9.06 -7.93
C GLN A 28 -5.72 -9.97 -8.98
N ASN A 29 -4.56 -9.58 -9.52
CA ASN A 29 -3.83 -10.37 -10.50
C ASN A 29 -3.32 -11.70 -9.89
N CYS A 30 -2.97 -11.71 -8.60
CA CYS A 30 -2.59 -12.92 -7.88
C CYS A 30 -3.79 -13.83 -7.52
N GLY A 31 -5.02 -13.43 -7.85
CA GLY A 31 -6.24 -14.20 -7.51
C GLY A 31 -6.58 -14.20 -6.00
N ALA A 32 -5.94 -13.34 -5.21
CA ALA A 32 -6.16 -13.26 -3.77
C ALA A 32 -7.35 -12.36 -3.41
N ASN A 33 -7.87 -12.53 -2.19
CA ASN A 33 -8.99 -11.70 -1.71
C ASN A 33 -8.53 -10.26 -1.45
N VAL A 34 -8.86 -9.38 -2.40
CA VAL A 34 -8.51 -7.96 -2.40
C VAL A 34 -8.88 -7.25 -1.10
N ILE A 35 -10.09 -7.45 -0.58
CA ILE A 35 -10.57 -6.77 0.62
C ILE A 35 -9.76 -7.21 1.85
N LYS A 36 -9.56 -8.53 1.99
CA LYS A 36 -8.82 -9.10 3.12
C LYS A 36 -7.37 -8.64 3.11
N GLN A 37 -6.67 -8.81 2.00
CA GLN A 37 -5.23 -8.50 1.93
C GLN A 37 -4.96 -7.00 2.05
N LEU A 38 -5.79 -6.14 1.43
CA LEU A 38 -5.63 -4.70 1.57
C LEU A 38 -5.88 -4.23 3.02
N THR A 39 -6.79 -4.88 3.74
CA THR A 39 -7.04 -4.59 5.16
C THR A 39 -5.84 -4.98 6.02
N VAL A 40 -5.24 -6.14 5.77
CA VAL A 40 -4.02 -6.59 6.47
C VAL A 40 -2.86 -5.64 6.16
N LEU A 41 -2.66 -5.27 4.90
CA LEU A 41 -1.60 -4.36 4.48
C LEU A 41 -1.71 -3.00 5.18
N ARG A 42 -2.91 -2.40 5.21
CA ARG A 42 -3.17 -1.15 5.94
C ARG A 42 -2.89 -1.29 7.44
N ALA A 43 -3.30 -2.40 8.06
CA ALA A 43 -3.06 -2.63 9.47
C ALA A 43 -1.56 -2.71 9.78
N LYS A 44 -0.77 -3.37 8.93
CA LYS A 44 0.68 -3.46 9.05
C LYS A 44 1.36 -2.10 8.90
N HIS A 45 0.96 -1.31 7.91
CA HIS A 45 1.49 0.04 7.68
C HIS A 45 1.07 1.05 8.76
N HIS A 46 -0.01 0.79 9.51
CA HIS A 46 -0.47 1.67 10.60
C HIS A 46 0.17 1.36 11.96
N GLN A 47 0.68 0.15 12.17
CA GLN A 47 1.13 -0.30 13.49
C GLN A 47 2.39 0.43 14.00
N GLN A 48 3.37 0.69 13.14
CA GLN A 48 4.67 1.28 13.52
C GLN A 48 5.27 2.09 12.36
N ALA A 49 6.03 3.14 12.70
CA ALA A 49 6.63 4.07 11.72
C ALA A 49 7.58 3.39 10.71
N ASP A 50 8.22 2.28 11.10
CA ASP A 50 9.21 1.58 10.27
C ASP A 50 8.61 0.42 9.45
N GLN A 51 7.28 0.24 9.46
CA GLN A 51 6.60 -0.83 8.72
C GLN A 51 6.13 -0.37 7.34
N PHE A 52 6.98 0.35 6.59
CA PHE A 52 6.70 0.75 5.20
C PHE A 52 7.13 -0.30 4.17
N SER A 53 7.94 -1.28 4.56
CA SER A 53 8.47 -2.31 3.67
C SER A 53 7.48 -3.44 3.35
N TRP A 54 6.30 -3.48 3.98
CA TRP A 54 5.31 -4.52 3.67
C TRP A 54 4.71 -4.31 2.28
N GLY A 55 4.64 -5.40 1.52
CA GLY A 55 4.01 -5.44 0.21
C GLY A 55 3.25 -6.74 -0.01
N ILE A 56 2.95 -7.04 -1.27
CA ILE A 56 2.25 -8.26 -1.70
C ILE A 56 3.20 -9.11 -2.52
N ASP A 57 3.26 -10.40 -2.21
CA ASP A 57 3.91 -11.40 -3.04
C ASP A 57 3.09 -11.63 -4.31
N GLY A 58 3.72 -11.44 -5.47
CA GLY A 58 3.11 -11.59 -6.79
C GLY A 58 2.74 -13.03 -7.17
N GLU A 59 3.31 -14.03 -6.50
CA GLU A 59 3.04 -15.44 -6.77
C GLU A 59 1.94 -15.99 -5.87
N THR A 60 2.01 -15.70 -4.56
CA THR A 60 1.08 -16.26 -3.56
C THR A 60 -0.07 -15.32 -3.20
N GLY A 61 0.05 -14.02 -3.50
CA GLY A 61 -0.92 -13.00 -3.10
C GLY A 61 -0.97 -12.76 -1.58
N GLN A 62 0.06 -13.17 -0.83
CA GLN A 62 0.18 -12.95 0.61
C GLN A 62 0.94 -11.66 0.91
N ILE A 63 0.70 -11.11 2.11
CA ILE A 63 1.44 -9.92 2.59
C ILE A 63 2.79 -10.37 3.14
N VAL A 64 3.87 -9.82 2.60
CA VAL A 64 5.25 -10.16 2.96
C VAL A 64 6.08 -8.89 3.18
N ASP A 65 7.16 -9.00 3.94
CA ASP A 65 8.13 -7.92 4.12
C ASP A 65 9.08 -7.87 2.92
N MET A 66 9.00 -6.82 2.10
CA MET A 66 9.79 -6.67 0.89
C MET A 66 11.29 -6.50 1.17
N HIS A 67 11.66 -5.99 2.35
CA HIS A 67 13.05 -5.91 2.75
C HIS A 67 13.66 -7.31 2.91
N GLN A 68 12.95 -8.22 3.58
CA GLN A 68 13.38 -9.61 3.78
C GLN A 68 13.25 -10.44 2.52
N PHE A 69 12.22 -10.18 1.71
CA PHE A 69 11.96 -10.88 0.46
C PHE A 69 12.94 -10.47 -0.66
N GLY A 70 13.63 -9.34 -0.50
CA GLY A 70 14.69 -8.89 -1.42
C GLY A 70 14.15 -8.18 -2.66
N ILE A 71 12.89 -7.74 -2.65
CA ILE A 71 12.29 -7.00 -3.77
C ILE A 71 12.44 -5.51 -3.51
N TRP A 72 13.22 -4.84 -4.35
CA TRP A 72 13.46 -3.40 -4.30
C TRP A 72 13.29 -2.77 -5.68
N GLU A 73 12.68 -1.58 -5.69
CA GLU A 73 12.54 -0.76 -6.89
C GLU A 73 13.36 0.54 -6.73
N PRO A 74 13.97 1.08 -7.79
CA PRO A 74 14.68 2.36 -7.72
C PRO A 74 13.72 3.50 -7.37
N ILE A 75 14.12 4.38 -6.45
CA ILE A 75 13.33 5.55 -6.05
C ILE A 75 12.94 6.45 -7.23
N ALA A 76 13.80 6.52 -8.26
CA ALA A 76 13.52 7.27 -9.49
C ALA A 76 12.22 6.83 -10.17
N VAL A 77 11.87 5.53 -10.10
CA VAL A 77 10.66 4.97 -10.69
C VAL A 77 9.41 5.32 -9.86
N LYS A 78 9.55 5.53 -8.54
CA LYS A 78 8.44 5.91 -7.66
C LYS A 78 8.19 7.42 -7.60
N MET A 79 9.18 8.23 -7.97
CA MET A 79 9.09 9.70 -7.93
C MET A 79 8.50 10.29 -9.23
N GLN A 80 8.78 9.65 -10.37
CA GLN A 80 8.23 10.00 -11.68
C GLN A 80 6.74 9.63 -11.76
#